data_AF-A0A1X7S0G5-F1
#
_entry.id   AF-A0A1X7S0G5-F1
#
_cell.length_a   1.000
_cell.length_b   1.000
_cell.length_c   1.000
_cell.angle_alpha   90.00
_cell.angle_beta   90.00
_cell.angle_gamma   90.00
#
_symmetry.space_group_name_H-M   'P 1'
#
loop_
_entity.id
_entity.type
_entity.pdbx_description
1 polymer ?
#
loop_
_entity_poly.entity_id
_entity_poly.type
_entity_poly.pdbx_seq_one_letter_code
_entity_poly.pdbx_strand_id
1 'polypeptide(L)'
;MPPRPLLICSIGNPGPQYANTLHSAAHTVLYRLASHLGYPSFQKDRSWGGGLLSKPRFAGGGEGRNWTLWQSTAYMNESGKGVRAALTAWKRSLPSGEGEGRLVVVHDELEKPLGAVSVKTKQGLSARGHNGLKSCAGSLGGVEWVRIGVGIGRPESRESTDVARYVLRKMDSEQKMAVEGAVEGVVEGLRRLEVG
;
A
#
# COMPACT_ATOMS: atom_id res chain seq x y z
N MET A 1 -22.88 12.52 1.42
CA MET A 1 -21.94 12.40 2.55
C MET A 1 -20.59 12.93 2.10
N PRO A 2 -19.81 13.59 2.96
CA PRO A 2 -18.44 13.95 2.62
C PRO A 2 -17.62 12.69 2.30
N PRO A 3 -16.66 12.76 1.37
CA PRO A 3 -15.81 11.63 1.02
C PRO A 3 -15.04 11.12 2.25
N ARG A 4 -15.05 9.80 2.48
CA ARG A 4 -14.38 9.22 3.64
C ARG A 4 -12.86 9.34 3.51
N PRO A 5 -12.15 9.76 4.57
CA PRO A 5 -10.70 9.83 4.53
C PRO A 5 -10.10 8.43 4.43
N LEU A 6 -9.02 8.30 3.67
CA LEU A 6 -8.30 7.04 3.46
C LEU A 6 -6.86 7.15 3.95
N LEU A 7 -6.39 6.12 4.65
CA LEU A 7 -4.97 5.89 4.89
C LEU A 7 -4.49 4.78 3.98
N ILE A 8 -3.63 5.10 3.02
CA ILE A 8 -3.08 4.17 2.04
C ILE A 8 -1.64 3.86 2.44
N CYS A 9 -1.40 2.63 2.89
CA CYS A 9 -0.12 2.14 3.33
C CYS A 9 0.49 1.20 2.29
N SER A 10 1.72 1.41 1.83
CA SER A 10 2.47 0.40 1.07
C SER A 10 3.39 -0.42 1.98
N ILE A 11 3.46 -1.72 1.69
CA ILE A 11 4.41 -2.65 2.32
C ILE A 11 5.43 -3.13 1.26
N GLY A 12 6.68 -3.29 1.71
CA GLY A 12 7.85 -3.46 0.84
C GLY A 12 9.11 -3.42 1.68
N ASN A 13 10.22 -3.95 1.16
CA ASN A 13 11.49 -3.92 1.89
C ASN A 13 12.19 -2.55 1.75
N PRO A 14 12.88 -2.06 2.80
CA PRO A 14 13.49 -0.74 2.81
C PRO A 14 14.90 -0.76 2.23
N GLY A 15 15.33 0.36 1.64
CA GLY A 15 16.71 0.58 1.22
C GLY A 15 17.00 0.27 -0.26
N PRO A 16 18.16 0.72 -0.76
CA PRO A 16 18.48 0.73 -2.20
C PRO A 16 18.55 -0.68 -2.80
N GLN A 17 18.99 -1.67 -2.02
CA GLN A 17 19.03 -3.07 -2.46
C GLN A 17 17.66 -3.66 -2.80
N TYR A 18 16.57 -3.14 -2.21
CA TYR A 18 15.20 -3.59 -2.49
C TYR A 18 14.37 -2.57 -3.30
N ALA A 19 14.95 -1.43 -3.65
CA ALA A 19 14.31 -0.47 -4.55
C ALA A 19 14.01 -1.14 -5.90
N ASN A 20 12.80 -0.95 -6.44
CA ASN A 20 12.38 -1.56 -7.70
C ASN A 20 12.43 -3.10 -7.74
N THR A 21 12.37 -3.80 -6.61
CA THR A 21 12.09 -5.24 -6.63
C THR A 21 10.59 -5.50 -6.79
N LEU A 22 10.22 -6.69 -7.26
CA LEU A 22 8.81 -7.09 -7.38
C LEU A 22 8.10 -7.03 -6.01
N HIS A 23 8.80 -7.40 -4.93
CA HIS A 23 8.30 -7.28 -3.55
C HIS A 23 8.17 -5.84 -3.03
N SER A 24 8.63 -4.86 -3.81
CA SER A 24 8.49 -3.43 -3.54
C SER A 24 7.61 -2.75 -4.60
N ALA A 25 6.82 -3.53 -5.35
CA ALA A 25 5.88 -3.01 -6.35
C ALA A 25 4.89 -2.02 -5.74
N ALA A 26 4.37 -2.30 -4.55
CA ALA A 26 3.46 -1.39 -3.84
C ALA A 26 4.11 -0.03 -3.53
N HIS A 27 5.40 0.00 -3.13
CA HIS A 27 6.15 1.24 -2.94
C HIS A 27 6.26 2.01 -4.25
N THR A 28 6.57 1.31 -5.34
CA THR A 28 6.67 1.90 -6.69
C THR A 28 5.35 2.54 -7.12
N VAL A 29 4.24 1.82 -6.90
CA VAL A 29 2.89 2.34 -7.18
C VAL A 29 2.55 3.55 -6.31
N LEU A 30 2.88 3.54 -5.01
CA LEU A 30 2.60 4.69 -4.14
C LEU A 30 3.41 5.94 -4.53
N TYR A 31 4.66 5.78 -4.96
CA TYR A 31 5.45 6.90 -5.51
C TYR A 31 4.79 7.49 -6.75
N ARG A 32 4.35 6.64 -7.69
CA ARG A 32 3.66 7.10 -8.90
C ARG A 32 2.29 7.69 -8.60
N LEU A 33 1.56 7.15 -7.62
CA LEU A 33 0.29 7.70 -7.15
C LEU A 33 0.47 9.10 -6.55
N ALA A 34 1.48 9.30 -5.70
CA ALA A 34 1.80 10.62 -5.16
C ALA A 34 2.08 11.64 -6.28
N SER A 35 2.86 11.24 -7.29
CA SER A 35 3.12 12.07 -8.46
C SER A 35 1.86 12.35 -9.28
N HIS A 36 0.99 11.35 -9.47
CA HIS A 36 -0.27 11.49 -10.20
C HIS A 36 -1.22 12.48 -9.50
N LEU A 37 -1.26 12.44 -8.17
CA LEU A 37 -2.08 13.33 -7.34
C LEU A 37 -1.45 14.72 -7.09
N GLY A 38 -0.23 14.97 -7.58
CA GLY A 38 0.49 16.23 -7.34
C GLY A 38 0.91 16.43 -5.88
N TYR A 39 1.11 15.34 -5.14
CA TYR A 39 1.54 15.39 -3.75
C TYR A 39 3.03 15.74 -3.62
N PRO A 40 3.45 16.30 -2.46
CA PRO A 40 4.87 16.45 -2.17
C PRO A 40 5.58 15.10 -2.08
N SER A 41 6.89 15.11 -2.30
CA SER A 41 7.74 13.93 -2.10
C SER A 41 7.60 13.35 -0.70
N PHE A 42 7.72 12.03 -0.62
CA PHE A 42 7.67 11.29 0.64
C PHE A 42 8.73 11.77 1.63
N GLN A 43 8.30 12.12 2.84
CA GLN A 43 9.15 12.64 3.91
C GLN A 43 9.04 11.75 5.16
N LYS A 44 10.16 11.53 5.85
CA LYS A 44 10.16 10.69 7.05
C LYS A 44 9.42 11.38 8.20
N ASP A 45 8.47 10.69 8.81
CA ASP A 45 7.76 11.18 9.99
C ASP A 45 7.84 10.15 11.12
N ARG A 46 8.56 10.51 12.20
CA ARG A 46 8.76 9.62 13.36
C ARG A 46 7.47 9.37 14.14
N SER A 47 6.51 10.29 14.09
CA SER A 47 5.23 10.12 14.79
C SER A 47 4.32 9.08 14.11
N TRP A 48 4.60 8.72 12.86
CA TRP A 48 3.86 7.73 12.07
C TRP A 48 4.60 6.40 11.97
N GLY A 49 5.14 5.91 13.09
CA GLY A 49 5.88 4.65 13.14
C GLY A 49 7.20 4.69 12.34
N GLY A 50 7.74 5.88 12.08
CA GLY A 50 9.01 6.06 11.36
C GLY A 50 8.93 5.89 9.84
N GLY A 51 7.74 5.70 9.29
CA GLY A 51 7.52 5.56 7.85
C GLY A 51 7.67 6.89 7.08
N LEU A 52 7.56 6.79 5.76
CA LEU A 52 7.56 7.96 4.89
C LEU A 52 6.12 8.38 4.60
N LEU A 53 5.85 9.69 4.69
CA LEU A 53 4.54 10.28 4.50
C LEU A 53 4.50 11.15 3.25
N SER A 54 3.40 11.07 2.52
CA SER A 54 3.04 12.02 1.48
C SER A 54 1.53 12.28 1.57
N LYS A 55 1.14 13.54 1.67
CA LYS A 55 -0.25 13.96 1.92
C LYS A 55 -0.55 15.27 1.17
N PRO A 56 -1.81 15.57 0.85
CA PRO A 56 -2.15 16.77 0.09
C PRO A 56 -1.77 18.03 0.88
N ARG A 57 -1.33 19.08 0.17
CA ARG A 57 -0.97 20.37 0.78
C ARG A 57 -2.20 21.15 1.30
N PHE A 58 -3.37 20.90 0.70
CA PHE A 58 -4.62 21.57 1.05
C PHE A 58 -5.75 20.54 1.13
N ALA A 59 -6.50 20.56 2.22
CA ALA A 59 -7.76 19.82 2.35
C ALA A 59 -8.88 20.55 1.57
N GLY A 60 -9.76 19.83 0.87
CA GLY A 60 -10.85 20.42 0.09
C GLY A 60 -11.47 19.47 -0.95
N GLY A 61 -12.47 19.93 -1.72
CA GLY A 61 -13.15 19.11 -2.73
C GLY A 61 -12.27 18.85 -3.96
N GLY A 62 -11.84 17.62 -4.17
CA GLY A 62 -11.01 17.20 -5.30
C GLY A 62 -10.47 15.77 -5.09
N GLU A 63 -10.15 15.08 -6.17
CA GLU A 63 -9.66 13.70 -6.10
C GLU A 63 -8.46 13.56 -5.16
N GLY A 64 -8.54 12.56 -4.29
CA GLY A 64 -7.48 12.23 -3.37
C GLY A 64 -7.22 13.30 -2.30
N ARG A 65 -8.00 14.37 -2.18
CA ARG A 65 -7.71 15.39 -1.16
C ARG A 65 -7.88 14.92 0.29
N ASN A 66 -8.51 13.76 0.49
CA ASN A 66 -8.66 13.11 1.80
C ASN A 66 -7.81 11.84 1.95
N TRP A 67 -6.84 11.63 1.05
CA TRP A 67 -5.99 10.44 1.07
C TRP A 67 -4.65 10.77 1.73
N THR A 68 -4.22 9.94 2.67
CA THR A 68 -2.87 10.00 3.25
C THR A 68 -2.08 8.82 2.74
N LEU A 69 -0.93 9.06 2.11
CA LEU A 69 -0.02 8.01 1.67
C LEU A 69 1.05 7.81 2.73
N TRP A 70 1.26 6.55 3.11
CA TRP A 70 2.28 6.12 4.03
C TRP A 70 3.05 4.94 3.43
N GLN A 71 4.37 4.95 3.58
CA GLN A 71 5.24 3.90 3.07
C GLN A 71 6.08 3.30 4.19
N SER A 72 6.06 1.96 4.28
CA SER A 72 6.85 1.22 5.25
C SER A 72 8.35 1.40 5.00
N THR A 73 9.08 1.67 6.08
CA THR A 73 10.54 1.71 6.15
C THR A 73 11.11 0.52 6.93
N ALA A 74 10.27 -0.46 7.28
CA ALA A 74 10.67 -1.69 7.96
C ALA A 74 10.74 -2.85 6.96
N TYR A 75 11.43 -3.93 7.33
CA TYR A 75 11.41 -5.16 6.53
C TYR A 75 9.97 -5.68 6.33
N MET A 76 9.76 -6.41 5.24
CA MET A 76 8.42 -6.86 4.84
C MET A 76 7.71 -7.60 5.97
N ASN A 77 8.39 -8.54 6.63
CA ASN A 77 7.86 -9.32 7.75
C ASN A 77 7.56 -8.50 9.02
N GLU A 78 8.00 -7.25 9.09
CA GLU A 78 7.80 -6.34 10.23
C GLU A 78 6.89 -5.15 9.92
N SER A 79 6.43 -5.04 8.67
CA SER A 79 5.65 -3.90 8.20
C SER A 79 4.37 -3.64 8.99
N GLY A 80 3.76 -4.68 9.59
CA GLY A 80 2.51 -4.54 10.35
C GLY A 80 2.60 -3.59 11.55
N LYS A 81 3.74 -3.57 12.26
CA LYS A 81 3.94 -2.66 13.40
C LYS A 81 3.91 -1.20 12.95
N GLY A 82 4.57 -0.90 11.83
CA GLY A 82 4.57 0.42 11.21
C GLY A 82 3.17 0.84 10.75
N VAL A 83 2.45 -0.05 10.07
CA VAL A 83 1.07 0.21 9.61
C VAL A 83 0.13 0.50 10.80
N ARG A 84 0.25 -0.25 11.91
CA ARG A 84 -0.56 -0.01 13.11
C ARG A 84 -0.26 1.34 13.77
N ALA A 85 1.02 1.72 13.84
CA ALA A 85 1.43 3.01 14.38
C ALA A 85 0.93 4.16 13.50
N ALA A 86 1.09 4.05 12.17
CA ALA A 86 0.58 5.01 11.19
C ALA A 86 -0.94 5.18 11.30
N LEU A 87 -1.69 4.08 11.42
CA LEU A 87 -3.15 4.13 11.63
C LEU A 87 -3.53 4.90 12.90
N THR A 88 -2.82 4.65 14.00
CA THR A 88 -3.07 5.33 15.27
C THR A 88 -2.82 6.84 15.15
N ALA A 89 -1.70 7.22 14.54
CA ALA A 89 -1.35 8.62 14.32
C ALA A 89 -2.35 9.31 13.39
N TRP A 90 -2.72 8.65 12.30
CA TRP A 90 -3.69 9.17 11.34
C TRP A 90 -5.06 9.42 11.97
N LYS A 91 -5.60 8.45 12.71
CA LYS A 91 -6.89 8.60 13.40
C LYS A 91 -6.92 9.79 14.36
N ARG A 92 -5.79 10.08 15.03
CA ARG A 92 -5.65 11.28 15.89
C ARG A 92 -5.56 12.59 15.10
N SER A 93 -5.11 12.53 13.85
CA SER A 93 -5.01 13.70 12.97
C SER A 93 -6.32 14.05 12.25
N LEU A 94 -7.29 13.15 12.24
CA LEU A 94 -8.59 13.39 11.61
C LEU A 94 -9.42 14.37 12.46
N PRO A 95 -10.15 15.32 11.85
CA PRO A 95 -11.06 16.20 12.56
C PRO A 95 -12.14 15.41 13.33
N SER A 96 -12.48 15.87 14.52
CA SER A 96 -13.55 15.26 15.32
C SER A 96 -14.88 15.34 14.56
N GLY A 97 -15.44 14.19 14.16
CA GLY A 97 -16.71 14.11 13.44
C GLY A 97 -16.61 13.72 11.95
N GLU A 98 -15.40 13.62 11.39
CA GLU A 98 -15.21 12.90 10.12
C GLU A 98 -15.34 11.39 10.39
N GLY A 99 -16.24 10.72 9.67
CA GLY A 99 -16.64 9.34 9.90
C GLY A 99 -15.48 8.33 9.88
N GLU A 100 -15.80 7.05 10.09
CA GLU A 100 -14.81 5.97 10.13
C GLU A 100 -13.92 5.95 8.88
N GLY A 101 -12.74 6.55 8.98
CA GLY A 101 -11.73 6.50 7.94
C GLY A 101 -11.28 5.07 7.69
N ARG A 102 -10.96 4.75 6.44
CA ARG A 102 -10.62 3.38 6.03
C ARG A 102 -9.12 3.20 5.86
N LEU A 103 -8.58 2.14 6.45
CA LEU A 103 -7.21 1.69 6.20
C LEU A 103 -7.17 0.86 4.92
N VAL A 104 -6.24 1.20 4.03
CA VAL A 104 -5.93 0.47 2.80
C VAL A 104 -4.47 0.07 2.83
N VAL A 105 -4.17 -1.21 2.58
CA VAL A 105 -2.80 -1.70 2.46
C VAL A 105 -2.57 -2.17 1.03
N VAL A 106 -1.60 -1.56 0.36
CA VAL A 106 -1.15 -1.91 -0.98
C VAL A 106 0.01 -2.90 -0.88
N HIS A 107 -0.05 -3.99 -1.63
CA HIS A 107 0.95 -5.06 -1.61
C HIS A 107 1.17 -5.67 -3.00
N ASP A 108 2.25 -6.44 -3.18
CA ASP A 108 2.44 -7.26 -4.38
C ASP A 108 1.55 -8.51 -4.36
N GLU A 109 0.97 -8.87 -5.50
CA GLU A 109 0.05 -10.00 -5.66
C GLU A 109 0.57 -10.96 -6.72
N LEU A 110 0.98 -12.15 -6.28
CA LEU A 110 1.53 -13.20 -7.14
C LEU A 110 0.46 -13.82 -8.05
N GLU A 111 -0.78 -13.93 -7.58
CA GLU A 111 -1.85 -14.63 -8.30
C GLU A 111 -2.52 -13.75 -9.37
N LYS A 112 -2.03 -12.53 -9.58
CA LYS A 112 -2.58 -11.58 -10.55
C LYS A 112 -1.58 -11.33 -11.67
N PRO A 113 -2.06 -11.19 -12.92
CA PRO A 113 -1.23 -10.77 -14.04
C PRO A 113 -0.50 -9.47 -13.73
N LEU A 114 0.68 -9.30 -14.31
CA LEU A 114 1.51 -8.12 -14.15
C LEU A 114 0.69 -6.83 -14.40
N GLY A 115 0.74 -5.88 -13.47
CA GLY A 115 0.01 -4.61 -13.52
C GLY A 115 -1.49 -4.70 -13.19
N ALA A 116 -2.07 -5.89 -13.05
CA ALA A 116 -3.48 -6.03 -12.73
C ALA A 116 -3.75 -5.68 -11.26
N VAL A 117 -4.73 -4.80 -11.03
CA VAL A 117 -5.12 -4.38 -9.68
C VAL A 117 -6.28 -5.24 -9.16
N SER A 118 -6.22 -5.60 -7.89
CA SER A 118 -7.33 -6.26 -7.21
C SER A 118 -7.65 -5.59 -5.88
N VAL A 119 -8.93 -5.42 -5.57
CA VAL A 119 -9.41 -4.82 -4.32
C VAL A 119 -10.13 -5.89 -3.51
N LYS A 120 -9.75 -6.05 -2.25
CA LYS A 120 -10.34 -7.02 -1.32
C LYS A 120 -10.77 -6.32 -0.04
N THR A 121 -12.08 -6.21 0.16
CA THR A 121 -12.71 -5.58 1.34
C THR A 121 -13.09 -6.58 2.43
N LYS A 122 -13.20 -7.87 2.08
CA LYS A 122 -13.51 -8.93 3.04
C LYS A 122 -12.39 -9.08 4.08
N GLN A 123 -12.76 -9.14 5.36
CA GLN A 123 -11.84 -9.35 6.46
C GLN A 123 -11.49 -10.84 6.64
N GLY A 124 -10.41 -11.14 7.37
CA GLY A 124 -9.98 -12.52 7.66
C GLY A 124 -9.44 -13.29 6.45
N LEU A 125 -9.11 -12.61 5.35
CA LEU A 125 -8.54 -13.26 4.17
C LEU A 125 -7.14 -13.82 4.47
N SER A 126 -6.87 -15.02 3.95
CA SER A 126 -5.53 -15.62 4.01
C SER A 126 -4.47 -14.67 3.42
N ALA A 127 -3.30 -14.64 4.04
CA ALA A 127 -2.14 -13.91 3.53
C ALA A 127 -1.47 -14.62 2.33
N ARG A 128 -1.90 -15.84 1.97
CA ARG A 128 -1.38 -16.62 0.82
C ARG A 128 0.15 -16.72 0.79
N GLY A 129 0.78 -16.82 1.96
CA GLY A 129 2.24 -16.88 2.09
C GLY A 129 2.95 -15.51 2.12
N HIS A 130 2.27 -14.40 1.83
CA HIS A 130 2.86 -13.06 1.83
C HIS A 130 3.22 -12.59 3.24
N ASN A 131 4.51 -12.43 3.51
CA ASN A 131 5.02 -12.12 4.86
C ASN A 131 4.56 -10.75 5.38
N GLY A 132 4.45 -9.75 4.51
CA GLY A 132 3.92 -8.44 4.89
C GLY A 132 2.46 -8.45 5.30
N LEU A 133 1.58 -9.13 4.55
CA LEU A 133 0.19 -9.31 4.94
C LEU A 133 0.03 -10.12 6.24
N LYS A 134 0.87 -11.15 6.46
CA LYS A 134 0.91 -11.87 7.76
C LYS A 134 1.26 -10.93 8.91
N SER A 135 2.29 -10.09 8.72
CA SER A 135 2.71 -9.08 9.70
C SER A 135 1.60 -8.07 10.01
N CYS A 136 0.93 -7.58 8.97
CA CYS A 136 -0.21 -6.66 9.10
C CYS A 136 -1.36 -7.31 9.85
N ALA A 137 -1.77 -8.53 9.48
CA ALA A 137 -2.85 -9.24 10.16
C ALA A 137 -2.56 -9.44 11.66
N GLY A 138 -1.33 -9.83 12.02
CA GLY A 138 -0.93 -9.99 13.42
C GLY A 138 -0.89 -8.68 14.21
N SER A 139 -0.51 -7.58 13.57
CA SER A 139 -0.35 -6.27 14.25
C SER A 139 -1.63 -5.43 14.29
N LEU A 140 -2.51 -5.60 13.30
CA LEU A 140 -3.77 -4.86 13.19
C LEU A 140 -4.87 -5.47 14.06
N GLY A 141 -4.81 -6.77 14.34
CA GLY A 141 -5.82 -7.47 15.13
C GLY A 141 -7.19 -7.38 14.47
N GLY A 142 -8.22 -7.02 15.24
CA GLY A 142 -9.61 -6.86 14.78
C GLY A 142 -9.92 -5.56 14.03
N VAL A 143 -8.91 -4.76 13.66
CA VAL A 143 -9.14 -3.58 12.81
C VAL A 143 -9.51 -4.05 11.41
N GLU A 144 -10.57 -3.46 10.85
CA GLU A 144 -10.93 -3.68 9.45
C GLU A 144 -10.02 -2.88 8.51
N TRP A 145 -9.57 -3.53 7.44
CA TRP A 145 -8.70 -2.91 6.43
C TRP A 145 -8.92 -3.53 5.06
N VAL A 146 -8.65 -2.75 4.01
CA VAL A 146 -8.75 -3.18 2.62
C VAL A 146 -7.39 -3.56 2.10
N ARG A 147 -7.33 -4.61 1.28
CA ARG A 147 -6.12 -4.99 0.54
C ARG A 147 -6.26 -4.55 -0.90
N ILE A 148 -5.28 -3.81 -1.40
CA ILE A 148 -5.11 -3.56 -2.82
C ILE A 148 -3.87 -4.32 -3.28
N GLY A 149 -4.08 -5.38 -4.06
CA GLY A 149 -3.01 -6.19 -4.62
C GLY A 149 -2.62 -5.68 -6.00
N VAL A 150 -1.33 -5.41 -6.18
CA VAL A 150 -0.72 -5.07 -7.47
C VAL A 150 -0.11 -6.33 -8.06
N GLY A 151 -0.65 -6.78 -9.19
CA GLY A 151 -0.20 -8.01 -9.83
C GLY A 151 1.25 -7.92 -10.27
N ILE A 152 2.04 -8.89 -9.80
CA ILE A 152 3.44 -9.05 -10.21
C ILE A 152 3.66 -10.32 -11.04
N GLY A 153 2.63 -11.16 -11.19
CA GLY A 153 2.75 -12.49 -11.75
C GLY A 153 3.40 -13.48 -10.78
N ARG A 154 3.52 -14.74 -11.22
CA ARG A 154 4.11 -15.82 -10.43
C ARG A 154 5.14 -16.56 -11.28
N PRO A 155 6.28 -17.01 -10.70
CA PRO A 155 7.17 -17.92 -11.40
C PRO A 155 6.48 -19.27 -11.66
N GLU A 156 6.96 -20.02 -12.64
CA GLU A 156 6.46 -21.36 -12.97
C GLU A 156 6.56 -22.31 -11.76
N SER A 157 7.72 -22.27 -11.09
CA SER A 157 7.95 -23.01 -9.85
C SER A 157 7.09 -22.45 -8.71
N ARG A 158 6.40 -23.35 -8.00
CA ARG A 158 5.64 -23.01 -6.79
C ARG A 158 6.44 -23.21 -5.50
N GLU A 159 7.69 -23.64 -5.61
CA GLU A 159 8.60 -23.81 -4.48
C GLU A 159 8.83 -22.48 -3.77
N SER A 160 8.82 -22.54 -2.44
CA SER A 160 8.91 -21.33 -1.61
C SER A 160 10.20 -20.53 -1.83
N THR A 161 11.30 -21.23 -2.09
CA THR A 161 12.63 -20.67 -2.36
C THR A 161 12.66 -19.92 -3.70
N ASP A 162 12.03 -20.48 -4.74
CA ASP A 162 11.98 -19.85 -6.05
C ASP A 162 11.05 -18.65 -6.06
N VAL A 163 9.91 -18.73 -5.37
CA VAL A 163 9.03 -17.58 -5.17
C VAL A 163 9.75 -16.46 -4.41
N ALA A 164 10.50 -16.78 -3.35
CA ALA A 164 11.28 -15.80 -2.62
C ALA A 164 12.34 -15.13 -3.50
N ARG A 165 13.07 -15.91 -4.31
CA ARG A 165 14.04 -15.37 -5.27
C ARG A 165 13.37 -14.48 -6.32
N TYR A 166 12.21 -14.89 -6.81
CA TYR A 166 11.42 -14.14 -7.79
C TYR A 166 10.99 -12.78 -7.24
N VAL A 167 10.39 -12.71 -6.06
CA VAL A 167 9.90 -11.43 -5.52
C VAL A 167 11.04 -10.48 -5.15
N LEU A 168 12.21 -11.01 -4.75
CA LEU A 168 13.37 -10.20 -4.38
C LEU A 168 14.20 -9.71 -5.58
N ARG A 169 13.92 -10.20 -6.79
CA ARG A 169 14.55 -9.72 -8.04
C ARG A 169 14.07 -8.31 -8.38
N LYS A 170 14.96 -7.54 -9.02
CA LYS A 170 14.62 -6.23 -9.62
C LYS A 170 13.67 -6.41 -10.81
N MET A 171 12.68 -5.54 -10.89
CA MET A 171 11.81 -5.44 -12.05
C MET A 171 12.63 -5.08 -13.29
N ASP A 172 12.36 -5.75 -14.40
CA ASP A 172 12.79 -5.28 -15.71
C ASP A 172 11.96 -4.05 -16.15
N SER A 173 12.30 -3.48 -17.30
CA SER A 173 11.66 -2.28 -17.84
C SER A 173 10.15 -2.47 -18.05
N GLU A 174 9.76 -3.63 -18.59
CA GLU A 174 8.36 -3.95 -18.87
C GLU A 174 7.56 -4.12 -17.58
N GLN A 175 8.09 -4.88 -16.62
CA GLN A 175 7.52 -5.05 -15.28
C GLN A 175 7.36 -3.72 -14.57
N LYS A 176 8.38 -2.86 -14.62
CA LYS A 176 8.31 -1.55 -14.01
C LYS A 176 7.23 -0.69 -14.65
N MET A 177 7.17 -0.62 -15.98
CA MET A 177 6.13 0.16 -16.67
C MET A 177 4.72 -0.35 -16.34
N ALA A 178 4.51 -1.66 -16.33
CA ALA A 178 3.21 -2.25 -16.00
C ALA A 178 2.80 -2.00 -14.54
N VAL A 179 3.74 -2.13 -13.60
CA VAL A 179 3.50 -1.80 -12.18
C VAL A 179 3.20 -0.32 -12.01
N GLU A 180 3.95 0.58 -12.65
CA GLU A 180 3.68 2.02 -12.61
C GLU A 180 2.34 2.38 -13.26
N GLY A 181 1.92 1.67 -14.31
CA GLY A 181 0.61 1.80 -14.95
C GLY A 181 -0.56 1.32 -14.08
N ALA A 182 -0.29 0.45 -13.08
CA ALA A 182 -1.32 -0.01 -12.14
C ALA A 182 -1.93 1.13 -11.30
N VAL A 183 -1.31 2.31 -11.27
CA VAL A 183 -1.82 3.50 -10.57
C VAL A 183 -3.26 3.81 -10.95
N GLU A 184 -3.63 3.70 -12.23
CA GLU A 184 -5.01 3.97 -12.67
C GLU A 184 -6.02 3.03 -11.99
N GLY A 185 -5.71 1.74 -11.97
CA GLY A 185 -6.54 0.74 -11.28
C GLY A 185 -6.58 0.93 -9.77
N VAL A 186 -5.47 1.40 -9.17
CA VAL A 186 -5.43 1.71 -7.73
C VAL A 186 -6.29 2.93 -7.43
N VAL A 187 -6.20 4.00 -8.21
CA VAL A 187 -7.04 5.21 -8.08
C VAL A 187 -8.52 4.83 -8.17
N GLU A 188 -8.91 4.06 -9.17
CA GLU A 188 -10.29 3.59 -9.33
C GLU A 188 -10.75 2.74 -8.12
N GLY A 189 -9.87 1.88 -7.61
CA GLY A 189 -10.11 1.13 -6.38
C GLY A 189 -10.35 2.04 -5.16
N LEU A 190 -9.50 3.06 -4.98
CA LEU A 190 -9.58 4.01 -3.86
C LEU A 190 -10.85 4.88 -3.93
N ARG A 191 -11.23 5.38 -5.11
CA ARG A 191 -12.48 6.14 -5.32
C ARG A 191 -13.71 5.38 -4.83
N ARG A 192 -13.80 4.09 -5.16
CA ARG A 192 -14.91 3.25 -4.69
C ARG A 192 -14.96 3.11 -3.17
N LEU A 193 -13.79 3.13 -2.52
CA LEU A 193 -13.69 3.04 -1.07
C LEU A 193 -14.00 4.35 -0.35
N GLU A 194 -13.81 5.48 -1.04
CA GLU A 194 -14.11 6.82 -0.55
C GLU A 194 -15.61 7.12 -0.55
N VAL A 195 -16.35 6.59 -1.52
CA VAL A 195 -17.80 6.82 -1.70
C VAL A 195 -18.68 5.75 -1.02
N GLY A 196 -18.18 4.53 -0.84
CA GLY A 196 -18.92 3.38 -0.26
C GLY A 196 -18.61 3.10 1.20
#